data_AF-A0A8K1D4U8-F1
#
_entry.id   AF-A0A8K1D4U8-F1
#
_cell.length_a   1.000
_cell.length_b   1.000
_cell.length_c   1.000
_cell.angle_alpha   90.00
_cell.angle_beta   90.00
_cell.angle_gamma   90.00
#
_symmetry.space_group_name_H-M   'P 1'
#
loop_
_entity.id
_entity.type
_entity.pdbx_description
1 polymer ?
#
loop_
_entity_poly.entity_id
_entity_poly.type
_entity_poly.pdbx_seq_one_letter_code
_entity_poly.pdbx_strand_id
1 'polypeptide(L)'
;MVVWVVPETLEVVMTLYRDPQATTFDDKSWNFLVVNESRGRRSVVAAAPLELGRLAGVGDTPLSLSLRPRTRKVTTATLRLRLRGLVLMEGHPT
;
A
#
# COMPACT_ATOMS: atom_id res chain seq x y z
N MET A 1 -5.15 -13.47 -19.19
CA MET A 1 -4.92 -12.12 -18.62
C MET A 1 -6.14 -11.76 -17.80
N VAL A 2 -5.96 -11.35 -16.54
CA VAL A 2 -7.07 -10.93 -15.66
C VAL A 2 -6.87 -9.45 -15.36
N VAL A 3 -7.91 -8.66 -15.59
CA VAL A 3 -7.96 -7.24 -15.24
C VAL A 3 -9.15 -7.06 -14.32
N TRP A 4 -8.90 -6.50 -13.13
CA TRP A 4 -9.98 -6.16 -12.22
C TRP A 4 -10.60 -4.83 -12.61
N VAL A 5 -11.90 -4.71 -12.36
CA VAL A 5 -12.60 -3.42 -12.47
C VAL A 5 -12.02 -2.43 -11.47
N VAL A 6 -12.20 -1.14 -11.75
CA VAL A 6 -11.79 -0.07 -10.84
C VAL A 6 -12.54 -0.26 -9.51
N PRO A 7 -11.84 -0.43 -8.37
CA PRO A 7 -12.48 -0.60 -7.08
C PRO A 7 -12.99 0.75 -6.54
N GLU A 8 -13.79 0.68 -5.48
CA GLU A 8 -14.16 1.87 -4.69
C GLU A 8 -12.92 2.52 -4.06
N THR A 9 -13.01 3.83 -3.85
CA THR A 9 -11.96 4.56 -3.11
C THR A 9 -11.98 4.15 -1.64
N LEU A 10 -10.81 3.80 -1.12
CA LEU A 10 -10.64 3.43 0.29
C LEU A 10 -9.98 4.58 1.05
N GLU A 11 -10.57 4.95 2.18
CA GLU A 11 -9.98 5.91 3.12
C GLU A 11 -9.51 5.16 4.37
N VAL A 12 -8.28 5.42 4.79
CA VAL A 12 -7.67 4.79 5.96
C VAL A 12 -7.01 5.86 6.81
N VAL A 13 -7.44 5.97 8.07
CA VAL A 13 -6.80 6.84 9.06
C VAL A 13 -5.69 6.06 9.76
N MET A 14 -4.51 6.67 9.89
CA MET A 14 -3.43 6.08 10.65
C MET A 14 -2.51 7.10 11.29
N THR A 15 -1.86 6.69 12.36
CA THR A 15 -0.80 7.45 13.02
C THR A 15 0.56 7.03 12.47
N LEU A 16 1.37 8.04 12.13
CA LEU A 16 2.78 7.90 11.79
C LEU A 16 3.59 8.65 12.86
N TYR A 17 4.71 8.08 13.26
CA TYR A 17 5.64 8.67 14.22
C TYR A 17 6.89 9.13 13.46
N ARG A 18 7.58 10.14 13.97
CA ARG A 18 8.88 10.57 13.46
C ARG A 18 9.67 11.19 14.60
N ASP A 19 10.99 11.03 14.57
CA ASP A 19 11.87 11.86 15.38
C ASP A 19 11.73 13.33 14.95
N PRO A 20 11.72 14.32 15.88
CA PRO A 20 11.64 15.74 15.53
C PRO A 20 12.70 16.21 14.54
N GLN A 21 13.88 15.57 14.54
CA GLN A 21 14.98 15.87 13.61
C GLN A 21 14.90 15.08 12.30
N ALA A 22 13.99 14.09 12.20
CA ALA A 22 13.84 13.29 10.99
C ALA A 22 12.97 14.00 9.93
N THR A 23 13.42 13.90 8.68
CA THR A 23 12.70 14.40 7.50
C THR A 23 11.61 13.45 7.01
N THR A 24 11.60 12.21 7.49
CA THR A 24 10.63 11.17 7.13
C THR A 24 10.04 10.54 8.37
N PHE A 25 8.83 9.99 8.24
CA PHE A 25 8.24 9.20 9.31
C PHE A 25 8.92 7.83 9.43
N ASP A 26 8.76 7.23 10.60
CA ASP A 26 9.22 5.90 10.95
C ASP A 26 8.77 4.87 9.91
N ASP A 27 9.55 3.80 9.82
CA ASP A 27 9.35 2.74 8.87
C ASP A 27 7.97 2.07 9.10
N LYS A 28 7.04 2.41 8.22
CA LYS A 28 5.69 1.86 8.18
C LYS A 28 5.33 1.60 6.74
N SER A 29 4.97 0.36 6.45
CA SER A 29 4.63 -0.07 5.11
C SER A 29 3.23 -0.69 5.03
N TRP A 30 2.57 -0.48 3.90
CA TRP A 30 1.44 -1.30 3.46
C TRP A 30 1.92 -2.43 2.58
N ASN A 31 1.30 -3.59 2.71
CA ASN A 31 1.57 -4.73 1.84
C ASN A 31 0.32 -5.02 0.99
N PHE A 32 0.41 -4.72 -0.30
CA PHE A 32 -0.63 -5.09 -1.26
C PHE A 32 -0.45 -6.54 -1.63
N LEU A 33 -1.53 -7.32 -1.53
CA LEU A 33 -1.53 -8.77 -1.78
C LEU A 33 -2.55 -9.10 -2.86
N VAL A 34 -2.15 -9.91 -3.83
CA VAL A 34 -3.09 -10.68 -4.65
C VAL A 34 -3.27 -12.03 -3.99
N VAL A 35 -4.48 -12.32 -3.57
CA VAL A 35 -4.84 -13.57 -2.90
C VAL A 35 -5.67 -14.41 -3.86
N ASN A 36 -5.29 -15.68 -4.02
CA ASN A 36 -6.13 -16.69 -4.62
C ASN A 36 -6.87 -17.43 -3.52
N GLU A 37 -8.20 -17.31 -3.54
CA GLU A 37 -9.11 -18.05 -2.65
C GLU A 37 -9.78 -19.15 -3.46
N SER A 38 -9.46 -20.40 -3.16
CA SER A 38 -10.03 -21.56 -3.86
C SER A 38 -10.34 -22.66 -2.87
N ARG A 39 -11.58 -23.18 -2.90
CA ARG A 39 -12.03 -24.29 -2.04
C ARG A 39 -11.71 -24.07 -0.55
N GLY A 40 -11.97 -22.87 -0.05
CA GLY A 40 -11.70 -22.49 1.36
C GLY A 40 -10.23 -22.24 1.70
N ARG A 41 -9.29 -22.42 0.76
CA ARG A 41 -7.88 -22.12 0.98
C ARG A 41 -7.51 -20.76 0.40
N ARG A 42 -6.88 -19.90 1.22
CA ARG A 42 -6.31 -18.62 0.82
C ARG A 42 -4.81 -18.76 0.60
N SER A 43 -4.30 -18.24 -0.52
CA SER A 43 -2.87 -18.25 -0.84
C SER A 43 -2.46 -16.93 -1.50
N VAL A 44 -1.38 -16.32 -1.01
CA VAL A 44 -0.83 -15.10 -1.63
C VAL A 44 -0.07 -15.50 -2.89
N VAL A 45 -0.48 -14.95 -4.03
CA VAL A 45 0.12 -15.27 -5.34
C VAL A 45 1.02 -14.16 -5.89
N ALA A 46 0.87 -12.92 -5.42
CA ALA A 46 1.77 -11.80 -5.68
C ALA A 46 1.67 -10.76 -4.56
N ALA A 47 2.74 -9.98 -4.35
CA ALA A 47 2.75 -8.92 -3.31
C ALA A 47 3.67 -7.74 -3.65
N ALA A 48 3.35 -6.55 -3.15
CA ALA A 48 4.22 -5.37 -3.17
C ALA A 48 4.12 -4.58 -1.85
N PRO A 49 5.25 -4.26 -1.20
CA PRO A 49 5.27 -3.29 -0.12
C PRO A 49 5.13 -1.86 -0.68
N LEU A 50 4.59 -0.96 0.14
CA LEU A 50 4.51 0.46 -0.11
C LEU A 50 4.89 1.21 1.16
N GLU A 51 6.01 1.92 1.13
CA GLU A 51 6.52 2.70 2.26
C GLU A 51 5.68 3.96 2.50
N LEU A 52 4.97 4.00 3.61
CA LEU A 52 4.04 5.07 3.97
C LEU A 52 4.76 6.25 4.59
N GLY A 53 5.94 6.04 5.18
CA GLY A 53 6.70 7.10 5.82
C GLY A 53 7.11 8.23 4.86
N ARG A 54 7.09 7.96 3.55
CA ARG A 54 7.35 8.92 2.47
C ARG A 54 6.07 9.47 1.83
N LEU A 55 4.90 9.01 2.26
CA LEU A 55 3.60 9.30 1.64
C LEU A 55 2.70 10.20 2.50
N ALA A 56 3.11 10.49 3.72
CA ALA A 56 2.44 11.45 4.58
C ALA A 56 2.38 12.85 3.92
N GLY A 57 1.18 13.41 3.79
CA GLY A 57 0.98 14.73 3.18
C GLY A 57 1.31 14.80 1.69
N VAL A 58 1.61 13.66 1.04
CA VAL A 58 1.80 13.61 -0.40
C VAL A 58 0.46 13.91 -1.06
N GLY A 59 0.44 14.89 -1.96
CA GLY A 59 -0.73 15.23 -2.76
C GLY A 59 -1.21 14.05 -3.61
N ASP A 60 -2.24 14.28 -4.41
CA ASP A 60 -2.83 13.22 -5.25
C ASP A 60 -1.81 12.67 -6.28
N THR A 61 -1.24 11.50 -5.96
CA THR A 61 -0.06 10.95 -6.63
C THR A 61 -0.39 9.60 -7.28
N PRO A 62 -0.22 9.47 -8.61
CA PRO A 62 -0.37 8.19 -9.29
C PRO A 62 0.81 7.27 -8.97
N LEU A 63 0.52 6.03 -8.62
CA LEU A 63 1.48 4.98 -8.31
C LEU A 63 1.25 3.78 -9.23
N SER A 64 2.35 3.16 -9.68
CA SER A 64 2.32 1.90 -10.44
C SER A 64 3.28 0.92 -9.78
N LEU A 65 2.74 0.01 -8.97
CA LEU A 65 3.49 -0.97 -8.21
C LEU A 65 3.62 -2.27 -9.00
N SER A 66 4.84 -2.76 -9.15
CA SER A 66 5.10 -4.11 -9.66
C SER A 66 5.04 -5.09 -8.50
N LEU A 67 4.10 -6.04 -8.54
CA LEU A 67 3.94 -7.03 -7.48
C LEU A 67 4.82 -8.23 -7.79
N ARG A 68 5.69 -8.58 -6.85
CA ARG A 68 6.55 -9.76 -6.94
C ARG A 68 5.67 -11.02 -6.95
N PRO A 69 5.70 -11.85 -8.00
CA PRO A 69 5.00 -13.13 -8.03
C PRO A 69 5.55 -14.08 -6.96
N ARG A 70 4.66 -14.84 -6.31
CA ARG A 70 5.00 -15.84 -5.27
C ARG A 70 4.66 -17.27 -5.65
N THR A 71 4.05 -17.47 -6.82
CA THR A 71 3.69 -18.80 -7.32
C THR A 71 3.90 -18.86 -8.83
N ARG A 72 4.06 -20.07 -9.38
CA ARG A 72 4.16 -20.28 -10.84
C ARG A 72 2.88 -19.94 -11.60
N LYS A 73 1.75 -19.72 -10.90
CA LYS A 73 0.46 -19.35 -11.50
C LYS A 73 0.41 -17.88 -11.94
N VAL A 74 1.31 -17.05 -11.42
CA VAL A 74 1.41 -15.63 -11.75
C VAL A 74 2.78 -15.37 -12.35
N THR A 75 2.80 -14.88 -13.58
CA THR A 75 4.04 -14.49 -14.26
C THR A 75 4.38 -13.03 -13.99
N THR A 76 3.36 -12.16 -14.04
CA THR A 76 3.47 -10.72 -13.79
C THR A 76 2.20 -10.23 -13.09
N ALA A 77 2.34 -9.20 -12.25
CA ALA A 77 1.23 -8.52 -11.62
C ALA A 77 1.58 -7.04 -11.42
N THR A 78 0.67 -6.15 -11.78
CA THR A 78 0.87 -4.70 -11.64
C THR A 78 -0.38 -4.09 -11.02
N LEU A 79 -0.18 -3.25 -10.02
CA LEU A 79 -1.23 -2.47 -9.39
C LEU A 79 -1.01 -1.00 -9.71
N ARG A 80 -2.00 -0.39 -10.38
CA ARG A 80 -2.03 1.06 -10.60
C ARG A 80 -3.08 1.65 -9.67
N LEU A 81 -2.69 2.67 -8.91
CA LEU A 81 -3.57 3.35 -7.97
C LEU A 81 -3.21 4.84 -7.88
N ARG A 82 -4.12 5.64 -7.33
CA ARG A 82 -3.81 7.01 -6.89
C ARG A 82 -3.85 7.03 -5.38
N LEU A 83 -2.84 7.63 -4.77
CA LEU A 83 -2.75 7.79 -3.32
C LEU A 83 -2.76 9.28 -2.99
N ARG A 84 -3.56 9.64 -1.99
CA ARG A 84 -3.62 10.97 -1.42
C ARG A 84 -3.38 10.86 0.08
N GLY A 85 -2.34 11.53 0.57
CA GLY A 85 -2.06 11.67 1.99
C GLY A 85 -2.56 13.02 2.51
N LEU A 86 -3.37 13.01 3.56
CA LEU A 86 -3.79 14.21 4.28
C LEU A 86 -3.31 14.10 5.73
N VAL A 87 -2.64 15.14 6.22
CA VAL A 87 -2.34 15.26 7.66
C VAL A 87 -3.61 15.74 8.34
N LEU A 88 -4.17 14.90 9.21
CA LEU A 88 -5.38 15.24 9.97
C LEU A 88 -5.05 15.96 11.27
N MET A 89 -4.04 15.46 12.00
CA MET A 89 -3.60 15.98 13.29
C MET A 89 -2.09 15.79 13.42
N GLU A 90 -1.40 16.74 14.03
CA GLU A 90 0.02 16.64 14.44
C GLU A 90 0.13 16.99 15.93
N GLY A 91 0.91 16.22 16.68
CA GLY A 91 1.04 16.38 18.12
C GLY A 91 2.20 15.56 18.68
N HIS A 92 2.57 15.86 19.93
CA HIS A 92 3.62 15.12 20.64
C HIS A 92 3.00 13.92 21.35
N PRO A 93 3.60 12.72 21.30
CA PRO A 93 3.16 11.61 22.13
C PRO A 93 3.33 12.00 23.61
N THR A 94 2.23 11.96 24.36
CA THR A 94 2.20 12.14 25.82
C THR A 94 2.63 10.89 26.55
#